data_AF-A0A7X2MI04-F1
#
_entry.id   AF-A0A7X2MI04-F1
#
_cell.length_a   1.000
_cell.length_b   1.000
_cell.length_c   1.000
_cell.angle_alpha   90.00
_cell.angle_beta   90.00
_cell.angle_gamma   90.00
#
_symmetry.space_group_name_H-M   'P 1'
#
loop_
_entity.id
_entity.type
_entity.pdbx_description
1 polymer ?
#
loop_
_entity_poly.entity_id
_entity_poly.type
_entity_poly.pdbx_seq_one_letter_code
_entity_poly.pdbx_strand_id
1 'polypeptide(L)'
;KALAENLFDSESHMVRIDMSEYMEKYSVSRLVGAAPGYVGYEEGGQLTEAVRRNPYTIILLDEVEKAHPDVFNILLQVLDDGRLTDGQGRTVNFKNTILIMTSN
;
A
#
# COMPACT_ATOMS: atom_id res chain seq x y z
N LYS A 1 -9.88 -3.61 12.84
CA LYS A 1 -10.35 -4.96 13.24
C LYS A 1 -11.86 -5.05 13.22
N ALA A 2 -12.60 -4.38 14.11
CA ALA A 2 -14.08 -4.36 14.08
C ALA A 2 -14.70 -3.91 12.74
N LEU A 3 -14.05 -3.01 11.99
CA LEU A 3 -14.52 -2.59 10.66
C LEU A 3 -14.36 -3.71 9.59
N ALA A 4 -13.34 -4.56 9.69
CA ALA A 4 -13.07 -5.64 8.74
C ALA A 4 -14.04 -6.81 8.93
N GLU A 5 -14.37 -7.14 10.19
CA GLU A 5 -15.42 -8.12 10.51
C GLU A 5 -16.80 -7.66 10.02
N ASN A 6 -17.14 -6.36 10.17
CA ASN A 6 -18.45 -5.85 9.78
C ASN A 6 -18.63 -5.59 8.27
N LEU A 7 -17.56 -5.27 7.52
CA LEU A 7 -17.65 -4.97 6.08
C LEU A 7 -17.39 -6.19 5.18
N PHE A 8 -16.64 -7.19 5.64
CA PHE A 8 -16.15 -8.28 4.76
C PHE A 8 -16.19 -9.69 5.38
N ASP A 9 -16.91 -9.89 6.51
CA ASP A 9 -17.18 -11.21 7.12
C ASP A 9 -15.95 -12.07 7.47
N SER A 10 -14.73 -11.52 7.39
CA SER A 10 -13.49 -12.20 7.74
C SER A 10 -12.32 -11.24 7.93
N GLU A 11 -11.57 -11.41 9.02
CA GLU A 11 -10.28 -10.73 9.26
C GLU A 11 -9.23 -10.99 8.17
N SER A 12 -9.43 -11.99 7.30
CA SER A 12 -8.54 -12.31 6.18
C SER A 12 -8.49 -11.25 5.07
N HIS A 13 -9.41 -10.28 5.07
CA HIS A 13 -9.49 -9.21 4.06
C HIS A 13 -8.81 -7.90 4.49
N MET A 14 -7.89 -7.96 5.46
CA MET A 14 -7.16 -6.78 5.91
C MET A 14 -5.65 -7.00 5.80
N VAL A 15 -4.97 -6.12 5.07
CA VAL A 15 -3.51 -6.04 5.02
C VAL A 15 -3.09 -4.83 5.82
N ARG A 16 -2.30 -5.06 6.88
CA ARG A 16 -1.71 -3.99 7.69
C ARG A 16 -0.28 -3.73 7.24
N ILE A 17 0.06 -2.46 7.06
CA ILE A 17 1.40 -2.00 6.71
C ILE A 17 1.80 -0.97 7.77
N ASP A 18 2.89 -1.24 8.48
CA ASP A 18 3.47 -0.34 9.46
C ASP A 18 4.30 0.74 8.74
N MET A 19 3.87 2.00 8.83
CA MET A 19 4.52 3.13 8.16
C MET A 19 5.84 3.53 8.83
N SER A 20 6.12 3.07 10.04
CA SER A 20 7.44 3.22 10.68
C SER A 20 8.54 2.45 9.94
N GLU A 21 8.21 1.41 9.16
CA GLU A 21 9.19 0.75 8.26
C GLU A 21 9.56 1.58 7.02
N TYR A 22 8.83 2.67 6.78
CA TYR A 22 8.90 3.52 5.60
C TYR A 22 9.42 4.93 5.91
N MET A 23 10.08 5.12 7.04
CA MET A 23 10.69 6.41 7.46
C MET A 23 11.82 6.87 6.52
N GLU A 24 12.52 5.94 5.90
CA GLU A 24 13.70 6.21 5.08
C GLU A 24 13.34 6.26 3.59
N LYS A 25 13.98 7.16 2.84
CA LYS A 25 13.67 7.35 1.42
C LYS A 25 13.81 6.06 0.59
N TYR A 26 14.83 5.25 0.87
CA TYR A 26 15.06 4.00 0.12
C TYR A 26 14.01 2.94 0.43
N SER A 27 13.42 2.93 1.63
CA SER A 27 12.43 1.92 2.01
C SER A 27 11.07 2.17 1.35
N VAL A 28 10.77 3.40 0.91
CA VAL A 28 9.57 3.75 0.12
C VAL A 28 9.44 2.88 -1.13
N SER A 29 10.56 2.55 -1.77
CA SER A 29 10.55 1.67 -2.96
C SER A 29 9.98 0.29 -2.68
N ARG A 30 10.06 -0.23 -1.45
CA ARG A 30 9.46 -1.53 -1.08
C ARG A 30 7.93 -1.50 -1.08
N LEU A 31 7.32 -0.32 -0.94
CA LEU A 31 5.87 -0.18 -0.94
C LEU A 31 5.28 -0.45 -2.33
N VAL A 32 5.97 0.00 -3.37
CA VAL A 32 5.50 -0.04 -4.78
C VAL A 32 6.40 -0.89 -5.70
N GLY A 33 7.47 -1.46 -5.18
CA GLY A 33 8.45 -2.23 -5.93
C GLY A 33 9.59 -1.35 -6.45
N ALA A 34 10.81 -1.88 -6.44
CA ALA A 34 11.96 -1.20 -6.99
C ALA A 34 11.89 -1.15 -8.53
N ALA A 35 12.59 -0.18 -9.13
CA ALA A 35 12.73 -0.08 -10.59
C ALA A 35 13.73 -1.12 -11.14
N PRO A 36 13.69 -1.44 -12.45
CA PRO A 36 14.67 -2.34 -13.07
C PRO A 36 16.11 -1.90 -12.79
N GLY A 37 16.94 -2.80 -12.30
CA GLY A 37 18.35 -2.53 -11.94
C GLY A 37 18.60 -2.16 -10.48
N TYR A 38 17.56 -2.10 -9.64
CA TYR A 38 17.70 -1.89 -8.19
C TYR A 38 17.44 -3.18 -7.39
N VAL A 39 18.03 -3.28 -6.20
CA VAL A 39 17.78 -4.39 -5.26
C VAL A 39 16.29 -4.40 -4.88
N GLY A 40 15.67 -5.58 -4.88
CA GLY A 40 14.24 -5.74 -4.61
C GLY A 40 13.34 -5.61 -5.85
N TYR A 41 13.91 -5.52 -7.05
CA TYR A 41 13.12 -5.45 -8.30
C TYR A 41 12.19 -6.66 -8.47
N GLU A 42 12.60 -7.87 -8.09
CA GLU A 42 11.78 -9.08 -8.27
C GLU A 42 10.70 -9.27 -7.19
N GLU A 43 10.80 -8.56 -6.06
CA GLU A 43 9.92 -8.76 -4.89
C GLU A 43 8.53 -8.10 -5.08
N GLY A 44 8.43 -7.14 -6.01
CA GLY A 44 7.22 -6.33 -6.19
C GLY A 44 7.01 -5.36 -5.02
N GLY A 45 5.94 -4.57 -5.07
CA GLY A 45 5.59 -3.66 -3.99
C GLY A 45 4.66 -4.30 -2.98
N GLN A 46 4.91 -4.10 -1.68
CA GLN A 46 4.03 -4.64 -0.63
C GLN A 46 2.58 -4.17 -0.80
N LEU A 47 2.37 -2.89 -1.11
CA LEU A 47 1.05 -2.30 -1.32
C LEU A 47 0.43 -2.74 -2.65
N THR A 48 1.21 -2.66 -3.73
CA THR A 48 0.72 -2.97 -5.07
C THR A 48 0.41 -4.46 -5.23
N GLU A 49 1.23 -5.35 -4.68
CA GLU A 49 0.99 -6.80 -4.69
C GLU A 49 -0.18 -7.21 -3.80
N ALA A 50 -0.36 -6.58 -2.63
CA ALA A 50 -1.49 -6.85 -1.76
C ALA A 50 -2.83 -6.65 -2.49
N VAL A 51 -2.98 -5.49 -3.15
CA VAL A 51 -4.20 -5.15 -3.89
C VAL A 51 -4.31 -5.92 -5.20
N ARG A 52 -3.20 -6.17 -5.90
CA ARG A 52 -3.21 -6.96 -7.14
C ARG A 52 -3.67 -8.40 -6.89
N ARG A 53 -3.27 -9.01 -5.76
CA ARG A 53 -3.66 -10.38 -5.40
C ARG A 53 -5.08 -10.45 -4.86
N ASN A 54 -5.53 -9.43 -4.13
CA ASN A 54 -6.90 -9.33 -3.64
C ASN A 54 -7.44 -7.89 -3.75
N PRO A 55 -8.14 -7.54 -4.86
CA PRO A 55 -8.62 -6.19 -5.09
C PRO A 55 -9.71 -5.73 -4.09
N TYR A 56 -10.44 -6.67 -3.50
CA TYR A 56 -11.49 -6.43 -2.51
C TYR A 56 -10.93 -6.60 -1.11
N THR A 57 -10.07 -5.67 -0.71
CA THR A 57 -9.34 -5.72 0.57
C THR A 57 -9.38 -4.36 1.27
N ILE A 58 -9.15 -4.41 2.58
CA ILE A 58 -8.81 -3.24 3.39
C ILE A 58 -7.28 -3.17 3.47
N ILE A 59 -6.71 -2.00 3.20
CA ILE A 59 -5.33 -1.66 3.51
C ILE A 59 -5.33 -0.74 4.73
N LEU A 60 -4.73 -1.19 5.82
CA LEU A 60 -4.48 -0.36 7.01
C LEU A 60 -3.03 0.13 6.98
N LEU A 61 -2.85 1.43 6.77
CA LEU A 61 -1.58 2.14 6.86
C LEU A 61 -1.48 2.70 8.29
N ASP A 62 -0.70 2.04 9.12
CA ASP A 62 -0.61 2.38 10.55
C ASP A 62 0.56 3.30 10.84
N GLU A 63 0.40 4.21 11.80
CA GLU A 63 1.39 5.26 12.13
C GLU A 63 1.83 6.09 10.91
N VAL A 64 0.87 6.52 10.08
CA VAL A 64 1.16 7.19 8.80
C VAL A 64 1.98 8.48 8.96
N GLU A 65 1.93 9.12 10.13
CA GLU A 65 2.73 10.29 10.47
C GLU A 65 4.25 10.00 10.55
N LYS A 66 4.65 8.73 10.65
CA LYS A 66 6.05 8.31 10.69
C LYS A 66 6.65 8.07 9.30
N ALA A 67 5.82 7.82 8.29
CA ALA A 67 6.32 7.54 6.94
C ALA A 67 7.10 8.72 6.35
N HIS A 68 8.06 8.40 5.48
CA HIS A 68 8.74 9.39 4.66
C HIS A 68 7.72 10.15 3.79
N PRO A 69 7.88 11.48 3.58
CA PRO A 69 6.96 12.29 2.77
C PRO A 69 6.64 11.73 1.38
N ASP A 70 7.60 11.05 0.74
CA ASP A 70 7.40 10.43 -0.58
C ASP A 70 6.31 9.34 -0.58
N VAL A 71 5.98 8.73 0.57
CA VAL A 71 4.83 7.82 0.69
C VAL A 71 3.53 8.55 0.39
N PHE A 72 3.37 9.79 0.86
CA PHE A 72 2.16 10.57 0.61
C PHE A 72 1.96 10.88 -0.87
N ASN A 73 3.04 11.04 -1.65
CA ASN A 73 2.92 11.22 -3.09
C ASN A 73 2.29 9.98 -3.77
N ILE A 74 2.67 8.79 -3.32
CA ILE A 74 2.07 7.53 -3.77
C ILE A 74 0.59 7.46 -3.35
N LEU A 75 0.28 7.82 -2.11
CA LEU A 75 -1.10 7.78 -1.61
C LEU A 75 -1.99 8.80 -2.33
N LEU A 76 -1.49 10.00 -2.64
CA LEU A 76 -2.22 11.00 -3.41
C LEU A 76 -2.59 10.47 -4.80
N GLN A 77 -1.66 9.79 -5.48
CA GLN A 77 -1.95 9.16 -6.77
C GLN A 77 -3.07 8.11 -6.66
N VAL A 78 -3.06 7.30 -5.60
CA VAL A 78 -4.13 6.31 -5.33
C VAL A 78 -5.46 7.01 -5.05
N LEU A 79 -5.46 8.07 -4.25
CA LEU A 79 -6.67 8.79 -3.84
C LEU A 79 -7.30 9.61 -4.99
N ASP A 80 -6.51 10.07 -5.95
CA ASP A 80 -6.98 10.86 -7.10
C ASP A 80 -7.52 9.94 -8.21
N ASP A 81 -6.67 9.06 -8.75
CA ASP A 81 -7.01 8.22 -9.92
C ASP A 81 -7.62 6.85 -9.56
N GLY A 82 -7.54 6.43 -8.30
CA GLY A 82 -7.87 5.06 -7.88
C GLY A 82 -6.94 4.02 -8.48
N ARG A 83 -5.73 4.41 -8.93
CA ARG A 83 -4.77 3.53 -9.62
C ARG A 83 -3.35 3.89 -9.22
N LEU A 84 -2.47 2.89 -9.25
CA LEU A 84 -1.05 3.08 -8.96
C LEU A 84 -0.23 2.21 -9.89
N THR A 85 0.82 2.78 -10.48
CA THR A 85 1.78 2.02 -11.30
C THR A 85 2.98 1.65 -10.44
N ASP A 86 3.28 0.36 -10.39
CA ASP A 86 4.40 -0.19 -9.62
C ASP A 86 5.76 0.03 -10.32
N GLY A 87 6.85 -0.28 -9.62
CA GLY A 87 8.21 -0.15 -10.17
C GLY A 87 8.50 -1.04 -11.38
N GLN A 88 7.65 -2.03 -11.65
CA GLN A 88 7.73 -2.93 -12.81
C GLN A 88 6.85 -2.46 -13.97
N GLY A 89 6.21 -1.29 -13.85
CA GLY A 89 5.35 -0.70 -14.89
C GLY A 89 3.94 -1.29 -14.93
N ARG A 90 3.53 -2.06 -13.92
CA ARG A 90 2.17 -2.64 -13.85
C ARG A 90 1.25 -1.68 -13.12
N THR A 91 0.10 -1.38 -13.73
CA THR A 91 -0.92 -0.54 -13.10
C THR A 91 -1.91 -1.39 -12.31
N VAL A 92 -1.99 -1.14 -11.00
CA VAL A 92 -2.92 -1.77 -10.07
C VAL A 92 -4.11 -0.84 -9.83
N ASN A 93 -5.31 -1.41 -9.70
CA ASN A 93 -6.56 -0.68 -9.50
C ASN A 93 -7.03 -0.80 -8.04
N PHE A 94 -7.23 0.34 -7.39
CA PHE A 94 -7.61 0.48 -5.98
C PHE A 94 -9.09 0.84 -5.79
N LYS A 95 -9.90 0.92 -6.86
CA LYS A 95 -11.30 1.38 -6.79
C LYS A 95 -12.20 0.52 -5.88
N ASN A 96 -11.85 -0.74 -5.65
CA ASN A 96 -12.58 -1.65 -4.76
C ASN A 96 -11.85 -1.90 -3.43
N THR A 97 -10.83 -1.11 -3.14
CA THR A 97 -9.98 -1.23 -1.97
C THR A 97 -10.29 -0.11 -0.98
N ILE A 98 -10.44 -0.46 0.29
CA ILE A 98 -10.61 0.55 1.35
C ILE A 98 -9.23 0.84 1.94
N LEU A 99 -8.76 2.08 1.81
CA LEU A 99 -7.59 2.56 2.55
C LEU A 99 -8.01 3.16 3.88
N ILE A 100 -7.41 2.68 4.97
CA ILE A 100 -7.54 3.22 6.32
C ILE A 100 -6.16 3.70 6.74
N MET A 101 -6.07 4.94 7.22
CA MET A 101 -4.85 5.51 7.79
C MET A 101 -5.07 5.79 9.27
N THR A 102 -4.09 5.45 10.11
CA THR A 102 -4.07 5.78 11.53
C THR A 102 -2.83 6.60 11.87
N SER A 103 -2.98 7.48 12.85
CA SER A 103 -1.90 8.25 13.47
C SER A 103 -2.12 8.22 14.98
N ASN A 104 -1.04 8.35 15.75
CA ASN A 104 -1.13 8.60 17.19
C ASN A 104 -1.65 10.00 17.51
#